data_AF-A0A1V6IRF1-F1
#
_entry.id   AF-A0A1V6IRF1-F1
#
_cell.length_a   1.000
_cell.length_b   1.000
_cell.length_c   1.000
_cell.angle_alpha   90.00
_cell.angle_beta   90.00
_cell.angle_gamma   90.00
#
_symmetry.space_group_name_H-M   'P 1'
#
loop_
_entity.id
_entity.type
_entity.pdbx_description
1 polymer ?
#
loop_
_entity_poly.entity_id
_entity_poly.type
_entity_poly.pdbx_seq_one_letter_code
_entity_poly.pdbx_strand_id
1 'polypeptide(L)'
;MSITIAETEKDWKEYYDVYLDSLRRWGESALSKIEWDFFQLLFSFSSPNIRLWLVRDGSVVIAGGLCFYAKKHLVCWHAANLEAYFSKRPMNFLFMEIMRDACANGYKWFDFNTSAHLEGVKTFKKRFGASELKCNVLYKKIKPIQGYISLKSFYKKILH
;
A
#
# COMPACT_ATOMS: atom_id res chain seq x y z
N MET A 1 -20.61 -1.80 0.99
CA MET A 1 -19.21 -1.82 1.48
C MET A 1 -19.17 -1.17 2.85
N SER A 2 -18.38 -1.72 3.76
CA SER A 2 -18.06 -1.15 5.07
C SER A 2 -16.54 -1.07 5.24
N ILE A 3 -16.07 -0.28 6.21
CA ILE A 3 -14.65 -0.16 6.54
C ILE A 3 -14.44 -0.45 8.02
N THR A 4 -13.42 -1.24 8.34
CA THR A 4 -13.01 -1.57 9.72
C THR A 4 -11.49 -1.53 9.85
N ILE A 5 -11.00 -1.46 11.09
CA ILE A 5 -9.59 -1.72 11.39
C ILE A 5 -9.44 -3.21 11.70
N ALA A 6 -8.38 -3.84 11.20
CA ALA A 6 -8.06 -5.23 11.51
C ALA A 6 -7.67 -5.37 12.98
N GLU A 7 -8.27 -6.32 13.70
CA GLU A 7 -8.04 -6.53 15.14
C GLU A 7 -7.36 -7.87 15.42
N THR A 8 -7.54 -8.85 14.54
CA THR A 8 -7.07 -10.23 14.72
C THR A 8 -6.05 -10.62 13.66
N GLU A 9 -5.21 -11.61 13.95
CA GLU A 9 -4.30 -12.18 12.95
C GLU A 9 -5.07 -12.70 11.72
N LYS A 10 -6.29 -13.21 11.93
CA LYS A 10 -7.19 -13.63 10.86
C LYS A 10 -7.51 -12.48 9.89
N ASP A 11 -7.83 -11.30 10.40
CA ASP A 11 -8.10 -10.12 9.57
C ASP A 11 -6.88 -9.73 8.72
N TRP A 12 -5.68 -9.84 9.30
CA TRP A 12 -4.41 -9.61 8.59
C TRP A 12 -4.15 -10.67 7.53
N LYS A 13 -4.51 -11.94 7.81
CA LYS A 13 -4.39 -13.04 6.85
C LYS A 13 -5.34 -12.87 5.67
N GLU A 14 -6.58 -12.49 5.93
CA GLU A 14 -7.55 -12.17 4.88
C GLU A 14 -7.05 -11.03 3.98
N TYR A 15 -6.45 -10.00 4.56
CA TYR A 15 -5.79 -8.95 3.79
C TYR A 15 -4.60 -9.45 2.97
N TYR A 16 -3.79 -10.34 3.53
CA TYR A 16 -2.67 -10.93 2.82
C TYR A 16 -3.15 -11.70 1.58
N ASP A 17 -4.29 -12.40 1.63
CA ASP A 17 -4.89 -13.04 0.47
C ASP A 17 -5.33 -12.02 -0.60
N VAL A 18 -5.89 -10.88 -0.19
CA VAL A 18 -6.19 -9.75 -1.10
C VAL A 18 -4.92 -9.21 -1.76
N TYR A 19 -3.83 -9.13 -1.01
CA TYR A 19 -2.53 -8.74 -1.55
C TYR A 19 -1.97 -9.79 -2.52
N LEU A 20 -2.12 -11.08 -2.25
CA LEU A 20 -1.70 -12.14 -3.17
C LEU A 20 -2.47 -12.07 -4.49
N ASP A 21 -3.77 -11.76 -4.47
CA ASP A 21 -4.51 -11.49 -5.71
C ASP A 21 -3.94 -10.29 -6.46
N SER A 22 -3.61 -9.20 -5.76
CA SER A 22 -2.94 -8.06 -6.39
C SER A 22 -1.58 -8.45 -6.96
N LEU A 23 -0.75 -9.20 -6.24
CA LEU A 23 0.54 -9.66 -6.71
C LEU A 23 0.41 -10.53 -7.97
N ARG A 24 -0.56 -11.45 -8.00
CA ARG A 24 -0.90 -12.26 -9.19
C ARG A 24 -1.22 -11.39 -10.39
N ARG A 25 -2.05 -10.35 -10.22
CA ARG A 25 -2.43 -9.43 -11.32
C ARG A 25 -1.28 -8.57 -11.81
N TRP A 26 -0.44 -8.08 -10.91
CA TRP A 26 0.69 -7.24 -11.28
C TRP A 26 1.80 -8.06 -11.94
N GLY A 27 1.94 -9.35 -11.61
CA GLY A 27 2.90 -10.26 -12.25
C GLY A 27 4.31 -9.69 -12.22
N GLU A 28 4.97 -9.63 -13.39
CA GLU A 28 6.32 -9.08 -13.53
C GLU A 28 6.42 -7.57 -13.26
N SER A 29 5.30 -6.85 -13.28
CA SER A 29 5.26 -5.42 -12.94
C SER A 29 5.23 -5.17 -11.42
N ALA A 30 5.14 -6.21 -10.60
CA ALA A 30 5.22 -6.08 -9.15
C ALA A 30 6.63 -5.59 -8.73
N LEU A 31 6.68 -4.53 -7.92
CA LEU A 31 7.95 -3.93 -7.48
C LEU A 31 8.71 -4.81 -6.48
N SER A 32 7.98 -5.57 -5.67
CA SER A 32 8.52 -6.46 -4.65
C SER A 32 7.47 -7.45 -4.19
N LYS A 33 7.90 -8.64 -3.77
CA LYS A 33 7.07 -9.59 -3.02
C LYS A 33 7.39 -9.45 -1.53
N ILE A 34 6.39 -9.03 -0.76
CA ILE A 34 6.42 -9.04 0.71
C ILE A 34 5.85 -10.38 1.18
N GLU A 35 6.60 -11.10 2.01
CA GLU A 35 6.15 -12.38 2.58
C GLU A 35 5.26 -12.18 3.81
N TRP A 36 4.47 -13.20 4.15
CA TRP A 36 3.55 -13.18 5.29
C TRP A 36 4.22 -12.80 6.60
N ASP A 37 5.43 -13.31 6.87
CA ASP A 37 6.18 -13.06 8.10
C ASP A 37 6.37 -11.56 8.40
N PHE A 38 6.44 -10.72 7.36
CA PHE A 38 6.51 -9.28 7.53
C PHE A 38 5.19 -8.71 8.07
N PHE A 39 4.04 -9.14 7.55
CA PHE A 39 2.73 -8.73 8.05
C PHE A 39 2.49 -9.25 9.47
N GLN A 40 2.92 -10.49 9.75
CA GLN A 40 2.84 -11.07 11.09
C GLN A 40 3.71 -10.30 12.10
N LEU A 41 4.92 -9.87 11.72
CA LEU A 41 5.77 -9.01 12.53
C LEU A 41 5.11 -7.64 12.80
N LEU A 42 4.48 -7.04 11.79
CA LEU A 42 3.77 -5.77 11.98
C LEU A 42 2.58 -5.90 12.93
N PHE A 43 1.82 -6.99 12.83
CA PHE A 43 0.74 -7.32 13.74
C PHE A 43 1.25 -7.50 15.18
N SER A 44 2.37 -8.22 15.35
CA SER A 44 2.91 -8.53 16.69
C SER A 44 3.35 -7.29 17.49
N PHE A 45 3.68 -6.17 16.81
CA PHE A 45 3.96 -4.91 17.50
C PHE A 45 2.77 -4.36 18.30
N SER A 46 1.53 -4.77 17.99
CA SER A 46 0.32 -4.36 18.72
C SER A 46 0.24 -2.84 18.97
N SER A 47 0.70 -2.06 17.97
CA SER A 47 0.91 -0.62 18.12
C SER A 47 -0.29 0.16 17.59
N PRO A 48 -0.84 1.15 18.32
CA PRO A 48 -1.92 2.00 17.82
C PRO A 48 -1.51 2.86 16.61
N ASN A 49 -0.20 2.94 16.34
CA ASN A 49 0.39 3.66 15.21
C ASN A 49 0.51 2.81 13.95
N ILE A 50 0.17 1.52 14.01
CA ILE A 50 0.12 0.61 12.86
C ILE A 50 -1.32 0.18 12.69
N ARG A 51 -1.98 0.64 11.62
CA ARG A 51 -3.38 0.28 11.36
C ARG A 51 -3.52 -0.34 9.99
N LEU A 52 -4.08 -1.53 9.95
CA LEU A 52 -4.51 -2.15 8.72
C LEU A 52 -6.01 -1.89 8.56
N TRP A 53 -6.37 -1.07 7.60
CA TRP A 53 -7.76 -0.77 7.24
C TRP A 53 -8.27 -1.79 6.26
N LEU A 54 -9.49 -2.29 6.46
CA LEU A 54 -10.12 -3.30 5.62
C LEU A 54 -11.45 -2.82 5.09
N VAL A 55 -11.65 -2.92 3.78
CA VAL A 55 -12.96 -2.75 3.14
C VAL A 55 -13.62 -4.12 3.02
N ARG A 56 -14.85 -4.22 3.53
CA ARG A 56 -15.67 -5.43 3.44
C ARG A 56 -16.87 -5.25 2.52
N ASP A 57 -17.22 -6.32 1.85
CA ASP A 57 -18.51 -6.49 1.18
C ASP A 57 -19.19 -7.75 1.73
N GLY A 58 -20.17 -7.55 2.62
CA GLY A 58 -20.63 -8.61 3.50
C GLY A 58 -19.50 -9.09 4.42
N SER A 59 -19.25 -10.40 4.42
CA SER A 59 -18.17 -11.03 5.20
C SER A 59 -16.82 -11.05 4.49
N VAL A 60 -16.73 -10.62 3.22
CA VAL A 60 -15.53 -10.76 2.40
C VAL A 60 -14.68 -9.50 2.48
N VAL A 61 -13.38 -9.66 2.72
CA VAL A 61 -12.40 -8.57 2.61
C VAL A 61 -12.07 -8.35 1.15
N ILE A 62 -12.37 -7.17 0.62
CA ILE A 62 -12.24 -6.88 -0.81
C ILE A 62 -11.13 -5.86 -1.12
N ALA A 63 -10.70 -5.09 -0.12
CA ALA A 63 -9.54 -4.21 -0.20
C ALA A 63 -8.97 -3.93 1.18
N GLY A 64 -7.74 -3.43 1.24
CA GLY A 64 -7.19 -2.90 2.46
C GLY A 64 -5.97 -2.01 2.27
N GLY A 65 -5.64 -1.27 3.31
CA GLY A 65 -4.54 -0.31 3.35
C GLY A 65 -3.82 -0.36 4.69
N LEU A 66 -2.55 -0.76 4.68
CA LEU A 66 -1.66 -0.71 5.83
C LEU A 66 -1.08 0.71 5.96
N CYS A 67 -1.37 1.34 7.08
CA CYS A 67 -1.04 2.73 7.35
C CYS A 67 -0.21 2.87 8.62
N PHE A 68 0.77 3.78 8.58
CA PHE A 68 1.57 4.16 9.73
C PHE A 68 1.23 5.58 10.16
N TYR A 69 1.13 5.80 11.47
CA TYR A 69 0.73 7.06 12.06
C TYR A 69 1.82 7.62 12.96
N ALA A 70 2.10 8.90 12.83
CA ALA A 70 3.03 9.61 13.70
C ALA A 70 2.66 11.09 13.80
N LYS A 71 2.49 11.59 15.02
CA LYS A 71 2.16 13.01 15.28
C LYS A 71 0.90 13.43 14.49
N LYS A 72 1.05 14.33 13.52
CA LYS A 72 -0.02 14.84 12.65
C LYS A 72 0.09 14.30 11.21
N HIS A 73 0.83 13.22 11.00
CA HIS A 73 1.08 12.63 9.69
C HIS A 73 0.65 11.15 9.71
N LEU A 74 -0.06 10.73 8.68
CA LEU A 74 -0.24 9.31 8.37
C LEU A 74 0.26 9.01 6.95
N VAL A 75 0.83 7.84 6.77
CA VAL A 75 1.26 7.34 5.47
C VAL A 75 0.57 6.02 5.17
N CYS A 76 -0.09 5.92 4.03
CA CYS A 76 -0.59 4.67 3.49
C CYS A 76 0.56 3.93 2.80
N TRP A 77 1.23 3.06 3.53
CA TRP A 77 2.46 2.43 3.08
C TRP A 77 2.21 1.35 2.03
N HIS A 78 1.16 0.55 2.20
CA HIS A 78 0.82 -0.55 1.31
C HIS A 78 -0.69 -0.68 1.16
N ALA A 79 -1.16 -1.03 -0.04
CA ALA A 79 -2.58 -1.23 -0.29
C ALA A 79 -2.82 -2.25 -1.41
N ALA A 80 -3.93 -2.97 -1.30
CA ALA A 80 -4.31 -4.01 -2.25
C ALA A 80 -5.84 -4.13 -2.33
N ASN A 81 -6.35 -4.63 -3.46
CA ASN A 81 -7.75 -4.94 -3.65
C ASN A 81 -7.95 -6.13 -4.60
N LEU A 82 -9.06 -6.85 -4.39
CA LEU A 82 -9.47 -7.97 -5.22
C LEU A 82 -9.95 -7.51 -6.60
N GLU A 83 -9.50 -8.19 -7.65
CA GLU A 83 -9.90 -7.92 -9.05
C GLU A 83 -11.42 -7.89 -9.25
N ALA A 84 -12.07 -8.92 -8.72
CA ALA A 84 -13.51 -9.17 -8.92
C ALA A 84 -14.39 -8.02 -8.41
N TYR A 85 -13.85 -7.14 -7.56
CA TYR A 85 -14.57 -6.03 -6.94
C TYR A 85 -14.20 -4.66 -7.52
N PHE A 86 -13.43 -4.59 -8.60
CA PHE A 86 -13.01 -3.31 -9.20
C PHE A 86 -14.17 -2.41 -9.60
N SER A 87 -15.27 -2.99 -10.08
CA SER A 87 -16.49 -2.26 -10.44
C SER A 87 -17.10 -1.49 -9.26
N LYS A 88 -16.87 -1.95 -8.02
CA LYS A 88 -17.32 -1.29 -6.78
C LYS A 88 -16.39 -0.17 -6.31
N ARG A 89 -15.22 0.00 -6.95
CA ARG A 89 -14.19 1.01 -6.61
C ARG A 89 -13.75 0.99 -5.13
N PRO A 90 -13.37 -0.18 -4.57
CA PRO A 90 -13.10 -0.29 -3.14
C PRO A 90 -11.88 0.53 -2.68
N MET A 91 -10.89 0.74 -3.56
CA MET A 91 -9.73 1.60 -3.27
C MET A 91 -10.13 3.08 -3.11
N ASN A 92 -11.13 3.54 -3.88
CA ASN A 92 -11.65 4.90 -3.73
C ASN A 92 -12.36 5.06 -2.39
N PHE A 93 -13.21 4.08 -2.06
CA PHE A 93 -13.90 4.05 -0.77
C PHE A 93 -12.91 3.98 0.40
N LEU A 94 -11.93 3.08 0.35
CA LEU A 94 -10.88 2.92 1.36
C LEU A 94 -10.20 4.25 1.69
N PHE A 95 -9.60 4.92 0.70
CA PHE A 95 -8.83 6.13 0.98
C PHE A 95 -9.71 7.30 1.40
N MET A 96 -10.92 7.45 0.85
CA MET A 96 -11.86 8.48 1.30
C MET A 96 -12.21 8.32 2.79
N GLU A 97 -12.43 7.10 3.24
CA GLU A 97 -12.81 6.83 4.63
C GLU A 97 -11.60 6.97 5.58
N ILE A 98 -10.40 6.53 5.18
CA ILE A 98 -9.18 6.80 5.98
C ILE A 98 -8.92 8.31 6.07
N MET A 99 -9.11 9.07 4.98
CA MET A 99 -8.99 10.54 5.00
C MET A 99 -10.02 11.18 5.92
N ARG A 100 -11.27 10.71 5.89
CA ARG A 100 -12.34 11.19 6.78
C ARG A 100 -11.98 10.97 8.25
N ASP A 101 -11.54 9.75 8.60
CA ASP A 101 -11.06 9.41 9.95
C ASP A 101 -9.87 10.29 10.36
N ALA A 102 -8.90 10.45 9.46
CA ALA A 102 -7.72 11.26 9.71
C ALA A 102 -8.05 12.72 10.03
N CYS A 103 -8.96 13.31 9.25
CA CYS A 103 -9.44 14.67 9.48
C CYS A 103 -10.15 14.80 10.83
N ALA A 104 -11.03 13.85 11.17
CA ALA A 104 -11.75 13.84 12.44
C ALA A 104 -10.79 13.72 13.65
N ASN A 105 -9.67 13.01 13.47
CA ASN A 105 -8.64 12.80 14.49
C ASN A 105 -7.49 13.84 14.44
N GLY A 106 -7.64 14.93 13.68
CA GLY A 106 -6.71 16.06 13.71
C GLY A 106 -5.39 15.87 12.97
N TYR A 107 -5.25 14.83 12.15
CA TYR A 107 -4.12 14.65 11.24
C TYR A 107 -4.11 15.76 10.18
N LYS A 108 -2.90 16.17 9.76
CA LYS A 108 -2.67 17.26 8.80
C LYS A 108 -2.09 16.79 7.48
N TRP A 109 -1.41 15.64 7.48
CA TRP A 109 -0.81 15.05 6.30
C TRP A 109 -1.36 13.67 6.07
N PHE A 110 -1.92 13.48 4.88
CA PHE A 110 -2.24 12.18 4.31
C PHE A 110 -1.22 11.91 3.21
N ASP A 111 -0.29 11.00 3.47
CA ASP A 111 0.76 10.63 2.54
C ASP A 111 0.39 9.33 1.82
N PHE A 112 0.21 9.43 0.51
CA PHE A 112 -0.05 8.29 -0.37
C PHE A 112 1.20 7.45 -0.69
N ASN A 113 2.35 7.78 -0.09
CA ASN A 113 3.66 7.24 -0.38
C ASN A 113 4.07 7.51 -1.86
N THR A 114 5.22 6.99 -2.28
CA THR A 114 5.73 7.13 -3.64
C THR A 114 4.76 6.59 -4.70
N SER A 115 4.74 7.22 -5.87
CA SER A 115 4.01 6.72 -7.04
C SER A 115 4.84 5.78 -7.90
N ALA A 116 6.09 5.48 -7.51
CA ALA A 116 7.02 4.60 -8.21
C ALA A 116 7.14 4.87 -9.73
N HIS A 117 6.97 6.14 -10.14
CA HIS A 117 6.91 6.59 -11.53
C HIS A 117 5.80 5.95 -12.38
N LEU A 118 4.79 5.34 -11.76
CA LEU A 118 3.64 4.75 -12.45
C LEU A 118 2.56 5.82 -12.71
N GLU A 119 2.28 6.13 -13.97
CA GLU A 119 1.33 7.19 -14.36
C GLU A 119 -0.10 6.93 -13.88
N GLY A 120 -0.54 5.66 -13.89
CA GLY A 120 -1.85 5.28 -13.35
C GLY A 120 -1.97 5.59 -11.86
N VAL A 121 -0.90 5.34 -11.09
CA VAL A 121 -0.84 5.61 -9.65
C VAL A 121 -0.82 7.13 -9.38
N LYS A 122 -0.06 7.89 -10.17
CA LYS A 122 -0.07 9.37 -10.09
C LYS A 122 -1.47 9.94 -10.35
N THR A 123 -2.11 9.49 -11.43
CA THR A 123 -3.46 9.94 -11.82
C THR A 123 -4.48 9.60 -10.75
N PHE A 124 -4.40 8.40 -10.18
CA PHE A 124 -5.27 7.99 -9.07
C PHE A 124 -5.13 8.94 -7.87
N LYS A 125 -3.91 9.22 -7.40
CA LYS A 125 -3.66 10.09 -6.24
C LYS A 125 -4.12 11.53 -6.48
N LYS A 126 -3.90 12.07 -7.68
CA LYS A 126 -4.36 13.43 -8.07
C LYS A 126 -5.87 13.61 -7.93
N ARG A 127 -6.67 12.56 -8.15
CA ARG A 127 -8.13 12.62 -8.01
C ARG A 127 -8.61 12.85 -6.57
N PHE A 128 -7.74 12.66 -5.57
CA PHE A 128 -8.01 13.01 -4.17
C PHE A 128 -7.51 14.41 -3.79
N GLY A 129 -7.03 15.21 -4.76
CA GLY A 129 -6.43 16.52 -4.48
C GLY A 129 -4.99 16.43 -3.96
N ALA A 130 -4.33 15.27 -4.10
CA ALA A 130 -2.95 15.11 -3.66
C ALA A 130 -1.98 16.01 -4.45
N SER A 131 -1.07 16.66 -3.73
CA SER A 131 0.04 17.41 -4.31
C SER A 131 1.29 16.54 -4.40
N GLU A 132 2.01 16.63 -5.50
CA GLU A 132 3.28 15.90 -5.69
C GLU A 132 4.40 16.60 -4.92
N LEU A 133 5.12 15.83 -4.10
CA LEU A 133 6.30 16.29 -3.37
C LEU A 133 7.53 15.50 -3.82
N LYS A 134 8.67 16.18 -3.89
CA LYS A 134 9.96 15.52 -4.17
C LYS A 134 10.36 14.67 -2.97
N CYS A 135 10.59 13.38 -3.20
CA CYS A 135 11.16 12.48 -2.21
C CYS A 135 12.62 12.19 -2.57
N ASN A 136 13.55 12.65 -1.74
CA ASN A 136 14.97 12.38 -1.93
C ASN A 136 15.24 10.93 -1.51
N VAL A 137 15.52 10.06 -2.47
CA VAL A 137 15.91 8.68 -2.17
C VAL A 137 17.41 8.63 -1.89
N LEU A 138 17.76 8.33 -0.65
CA LEU A 138 19.14 8.14 -0.22
C LEU A 138 19.52 6.67 -0.40
N TYR A 139 20.45 6.40 -1.31
CA TYR A 139 21.03 5.07 -1.46
C TYR A 139 22.35 5.02 -0.71
N LYS A 140 22.47 4.13 0.28
CA LYS A 140 23.78 3.77 0.81
C LYS A 140 24.49 2.95 -0.27
N LYS A 141 25.60 3.47 -0.82
CA LYS A 141 26.46 2.73 -1.75
C LYS A 141 27.13 1.56 -1.00
N ILE A 142 26.43 0.44 -0.90
CA ILE A 142 27.04 -0.83 -0.46
C ILE A 142 27.51 -1.54 -1.74
N LYS A 143 28.81 -1.85 -1.83
CA LYS A 143 29.47 -2.36 -3.05
C LYS A 143 28.79 -3.57 -3.77
N PRO A 144 27.95 -4.43 -3.17
CA PRO A 144 27.27 -5.50 -3.93
C PRO A 144 26.01 -5.04 -4.70
N ILE A 145 25.39 -3.90 -4.34
CA ILE A 145 24.13 -3.46 -4.94
C ILE A 145 24.34 -2.84 -6.33
N GLN A 146 25.51 -2.26 -6.62
CA GLN A 146 25.84 -1.72 -7.93
C GLN A 146 25.85 -2.80 -9.02
N GLY A 147 26.38 -3.99 -8.71
CA GLY A 147 26.36 -5.13 -9.62
C GLY A 147 24.93 -5.55 -9.95
N TYR A 148 24.07 -5.66 -8.93
CA TYR A 148 22.66 -6.01 -9.10
C TYR A 148 21.88 -4.96 -9.92
N ILE A 149 22.05 -3.65 -9.63
CA ILE A 149 21.37 -2.58 -10.37
C ILE A 149 21.85 -2.54 -11.82
N SER A 150 23.16 -2.71 -12.06
CA SER A 150 23.74 -2.73 -13.40
C SER A 150 23.24 -3.94 -14.21
N LEU A 151 23.23 -5.13 -13.60
CA LEU A 151 22.68 -6.35 -14.20
C LEU A 151 21.19 -6.19 -14.51
N LYS A 152 20.39 -5.72 -13.55
CA LYS A 152 18.93 -5.54 -13.75
C LYS A 152 18.63 -4.50 -14.83
N SER A 153 19.39 -3.42 -14.90
CA SER A 153 19.26 -2.40 -15.95
C SER A 153 19.72 -2.91 -17.33
N PHE A 154 20.72 -3.80 -17.37
CA PHE A 154 21.21 -4.41 -18.61
C PHE A 154 20.22 -5.43 -19.16
N TYR A 155 19.68 -6.32 -18.31
CA TYR A 155 18.64 -7.28 -18.69
C TYR A 155 17.39 -6.58 -19.24
N LYS A 156 16.98 -5.46 -18.64
CA LYS A 156 15.82 -4.68 -19.13
C LYS A 156 16.04 -4.03 -20.51
N LYS A 157 17.30 -3.84 -20.93
CA LYS A 157 17.66 -3.31 -22.26
C LYS A 157 17.77 -4.36 -23.36
N ILE A 158 17.85 -5.64 -23.01
CA ILE A 158 18.00 -6.75 -23.98
C ILE A 158 16.65 -7.40 -24.28
N LEU A 159 15.68 -7.30 -23.37
CA LEU A 159 14.33 -7.86 -23.50
C LEU A 159 13.32 -6.90 -24.16
N HIS A 160 13.78 -5.74 -24.64
CA HIS A 160 13.05 -4.77 -25.46
C HIS A 160 13.93 -4.34 -26.63
#